data_AF-A0A962K7M3-F1
#
_entry.id   AF-A0A962K7M3-F1
#
_cell.length_a   1.000
_cell.length_b   1.000
_cell.length_c   1.000
_cell.angle_alpha   90.00
_cell.angle_beta   90.00
_cell.angle_gamma   90.00
#
_symmetry.space_group_name_H-M   'P 1'
#
loop_
_entity.id
_entity.type
_entity.pdbx_description
1 polymer ?
#
loop_
_entity_poly.entity_id
_entity_poly.type
_entity_poly.pdbx_seq_one_letter_code
_entity_poly.pdbx_strand_id
1 'polypeptide(L)'
;MARSFGLLAIGLLLVSCVDVSDVPNFERMSAEELAEYNNSRSLSQMIVCAQDERSFSRVRRRRCATVEQMYGSAQQAEQLGVLNQIPGYTQ
;
A
#
# COMPACT_ATOMS: atom_id res chain seq x y z
N MET A 1 10.65 17.54 47.43
CA MET A 1 10.78 17.66 45.96
C MET A 1 10.96 16.31 45.24
N ALA A 2 10.89 15.15 45.91
CA ALA A 2 11.12 13.85 45.25
C ALA A 2 9.85 13.14 44.71
N ARG A 3 8.64 13.59 45.10
CA ARG A 3 7.37 12.93 44.72
C ARG A 3 6.86 13.32 43.34
N SER A 4 7.21 14.53 42.87
CA SER A 4 6.80 15.05 41.56
C SER A 4 7.65 14.52 40.40
N PHE A 5 8.88 14.09 40.67
CA PHE A 5 9.80 13.57 39.65
C PHE A 5 9.42 12.16 39.18
N GLY A 6 8.82 11.35 40.06
CA GLY A 6 8.38 9.99 39.74
C GLY A 6 7.19 9.94 38.78
N LEU A 7 6.27 10.92 38.85
CA LEU A 7 5.12 11.00 37.95
C LEU A 7 5.52 11.45 36.54
N LEU A 8 6.59 12.25 36.41
CA LEU A 8 7.10 12.70 35.10
C LEU A 8 7.76 11.56 34.32
N ALA A 9 8.45 10.64 35.03
CA ALA A 9 9.17 9.52 34.43
C ALA A 9 8.24 8.45 33.84
N ILE A 10 7.03 8.27 34.40
CA ILE A 10 6.06 7.27 33.94
C ILE A 10 5.35 7.72 32.66
N GLY A 11 5.17 9.04 32.45
CA GLY A 11 4.55 9.57 31.24
C GLY A 11 5.36 9.40 29.96
N LEU A 12 6.71 9.37 30.05
CA LEU A 12 7.58 9.23 28.88
C LEU A 12 7.61 7.83 28.26
N LEU A 13 7.19 6.79 29.00
CA LEU A 13 7.24 5.40 28.54
C LEU A 13 6.05 4.99 27.65
N LEU A 14 5.05 5.85 27.49
CA LEU A 14 3.83 5.54 26.71
C LEU A 14 3.89 6.01 25.25
N VAL A 15 4.99 6.64 24.79
CA VAL A 15 5.09 7.19 23.42
C VAL A 15 5.70 6.21 22.40
N SER A 16 6.35 5.13 22.84
CA SER A 16 7.03 4.20 21.92
C SER A 16 6.17 2.99 21.57
N CYS A 17 5.09 3.18 20.81
CA CYS A 17 4.50 2.09 20.02
C CYS A 17 3.57 2.67 18.95
N VAL A 18 4.13 3.36 17.96
CA VAL A 18 3.51 3.42 16.63
C VAL A 18 4.33 2.48 15.76
N ASP A 19 3.83 1.26 15.61
CA ASP A 19 4.37 0.26 14.69
C ASP A 19 4.01 0.70 13.27
N VAL A 20 4.70 1.73 12.78
CA VAL A 20 4.53 2.24 11.42
C VAL A 20 5.54 1.48 10.59
N SER A 21 5.17 0.26 10.18
CA SER A 21 5.62 -0.17 8.86
C SER A 21 5.24 0.95 7.90
N ASP A 22 6.22 1.70 7.41
CA ASP A 22 6.09 2.92 6.59
C ASP A 22 5.46 2.67 5.21
N VAL A 23 4.84 1.50 5.05
CA VAL A 23 4.20 1.02 3.83
C VAL A 23 2.68 0.98 4.09
N PRO A 24 1.91 1.84 3.43
CA PRO A 24 0.45 1.83 3.52
C PRO A 24 -0.13 0.45 3.16
N ASN A 25 -1.26 0.11 3.79
CA ASN A 25 -2.02 -1.07 3.39
C ASN A 25 -2.81 -0.78 2.10
N PHE A 26 -2.18 -1.02 0.96
CA PHE A 26 -2.77 -0.75 -0.36
C PHE A 26 -4.05 -1.55 -0.62
N GLU A 27 -4.20 -2.75 -0.01
CA GLU A 27 -5.44 -3.54 -0.08
C GLU A 27 -6.63 -2.92 0.67
N ARG A 28 -6.44 -1.81 1.38
CA ARG A 28 -7.53 -1.03 2.01
C ARG A 28 -7.77 0.33 1.37
N MET A 29 -6.87 0.79 0.51
CA MET A 29 -7.01 2.09 -0.16
C MET A 29 -8.07 2.06 -1.26
N SER A 30 -8.75 3.19 -1.48
CA SER A 30 -9.67 3.42 -2.59
C SER A 30 -8.90 3.55 -3.92
N ALA A 31 -9.63 3.60 -5.04
CA ALA A 31 -8.99 3.82 -6.33
C ALA A 31 -8.37 5.22 -6.44
N GLU A 32 -9.02 6.22 -5.84
CA GLU A 32 -8.57 7.61 -5.81
C GLU A 32 -7.30 7.76 -4.98
N GLU A 33 -7.26 7.15 -3.78
CA GLU A 33 -6.08 7.16 -2.92
C GLU A 33 -4.89 6.46 -3.59
N LEU A 34 -5.14 5.35 -4.29
CA LEU A 34 -4.11 4.66 -5.06
C LEU A 34 -3.62 5.50 -6.26
N ALA A 35 -4.53 6.21 -6.93
CA ALA A 35 -4.16 7.10 -8.04
C ALA A 35 -3.28 8.25 -7.54
N GLU A 36 -3.63 8.87 -6.42
CA GLU A 36 -2.83 9.92 -5.80
C GLU A 36 -1.44 9.40 -5.40
N TYR A 37 -1.36 8.23 -4.76
CA TYR A 37 -0.10 7.59 -4.44
C TYR A 37 0.75 7.35 -5.70
N ASN A 38 0.13 6.84 -6.77
CA ASN A 38 0.80 6.46 -8.00
C ASN A 38 1.28 7.65 -8.84
N ASN A 39 0.62 8.81 -8.78
CA ASN A 39 0.98 10.01 -9.56
C ASN A 39 2.44 10.45 -9.38
N SER A 40 3.04 10.16 -8.21
CA SER A 40 4.43 10.52 -7.90
C SER A 40 5.44 9.41 -8.17
N ARG A 41 5.02 8.27 -8.74
CA ARG A 41 5.84 7.06 -8.89
C ARG A 41 6.17 6.78 -10.36
N SER A 42 7.31 6.15 -10.58
CA SER A 42 7.61 5.57 -11.89
C SER A 42 6.69 4.38 -12.17
N LEU A 43 6.45 4.08 -13.46
CA LEU A 43 5.51 3.04 -13.87
C LEU A 43 5.78 1.67 -13.21
N SER A 44 7.05 1.27 -13.08
CA SER A 44 7.40 0.00 -12.42
C SER A 44 7.06 -0.04 -10.93
N GLN A 45 7.03 1.12 -10.27
CA GLN A 45 6.77 1.29 -8.84
C GLN A 45 5.33 1.72 -8.53
N MET A 46 4.49 1.93 -9.55
CA MET A 46 3.07 2.16 -9.37
C MET A 46 2.40 0.92 -8.78
N ILE A 47 1.45 1.13 -7.88
CA ILE A 47 0.66 0.09 -7.25
C ILE A 47 -0.51 -0.28 -8.14
N VAL A 48 -0.66 -1.58 -8.38
CA VAL A 48 -1.77 -2.19 -9.10
C VAL A 48 -2.41 -3.26 -8.22
N CYS A 49 -3.74 -3.36 -8.26
CA CYS A 49 -4.50 -4.29 -7.45
C CYS A 49 -5.29 -5.26 -8.34
N ALA A 50 -5.17 -6.56 -8.08
CA ALA A 50 -5.94 -7.60 -8.74
C ALA A 50 -6.90 -8.26 -7.75
N GLN A 51 -8.09 -8.66 -8.22
CA GLN A 51 -9.00 -9.51 -7.47
C GLN A 51 -8.71 -10.98 -7.80
N ASP A 52 -8.42 -11.79 -6.79
CA ASP A 52 -8.30 -13.25 -6.92
C ASP A 52 -9.71 -13.86 -6.94
N GLU A 53 -10.27 -14.03 -8.14
CA GLU A 53 -11.56 -14.67 -8.36
C GLU A 53 -11.41 -16.19 -8.42
N ARG A 54 -11.15 -16.85 -7.29
CA ARG A 54 -11.24 -18.32 -7.24
C ARG A 54 -12.69 -18.73 -7.29
N SER A 55 -13.10 -19.45 -8.33
CA SER A 55 -14.50 -19.83 -8.62
C SER A 55 -15.22 -20.58 -7.48
N PHE A 56 -14.48 -21.13 -6.51
CA PHE A 56 -15.03 -21.88 -5.37
C PHE A 56 -14.90 -21.17 -4.01
N SER A 57 -14.31 -19.97 -3.95
CA SER A 57 -14.17 -19.20 -2.71
C SER A 57 -15.23 -18.11 -2.62
N ARG A 58 -16.00 -18.07 -1.52
CA ARG A 58 -16.87 -16.92 -1.21
C ARG A 58 -16.08 -15.68 -0.80
N VAL A 59 -14.84 -15.87 -0.34
CA VAL A 59 -13.97 -14.76 0.08
C VAL A 59 -13.23 -14.24 -1.14
N ARG A 60 -13.62 -13.06 -1.62
CA ARG A 60 -12.88 -12.26 -2.61
C ARG A 60 -11.61 -11.76 -1.93
N ARG A 61 -10.43 -12.00 -2.53
CA ARG A 61 -9.16 -11.49 -2.02
C ARG A 61 -8.61 -10.46 -3.00
N ARG A 62 -8.48 -9.21 -2.56
CA ARG A 62 -7.74 -8.17 -3.27
C ARG A 62 -6.26 -8.33 -2.92
N ARG A 63 -5.38 -8.30 -3.93
CA ARG A 63 -3.93 -8.27 -3.75
C ARG A 63 -3.37 -7.06 -4.48
N CYS A 64 -2.60 -6.25 -3.79
CA CYS A 64 -1.98 -5.05 -4.34
C CYS A 64 -0.46 -5.19 -4.29
N ALA A 65 0.23 -4.81 -5.35
CA ALA A 65 1.69 -4.84 -5.43
C ALA A 65 2.17 -3.82 -6.45
N THR A 66 3.48 -3.58 -6.53
CA THR A 66 4.04 -2.79 -7.63
C THR A 66 3.85 -3.50 -8.97
N VAL A 67 3.85 -2.75 -10.08
CA VAL A 67 3.82 -3.31 -11.44
C VAL A 67 4.96 -4.31 -11.65
N GLU A 68 6.17 -3.98 -11.19
CA GLU A 68 7.33 -4.88 -11.27
C GLU A 68 7.11 -6.19 -10.50
N GLN A 69 6.57 -6.12 -9.27
CA GLN A 69 6.27 -7.31 -8.49
C GLN A 69 5.13 -8.15 -9.07
N MET A 70 4.15 -7.51 -9.70
CA MET A 70 2.97 -8.21 -10.23
C MET A 70 3.21 -8.81 -11.62
N TYR A 71 3.98 -8.13 -12.47
CA TYR A 71 4.13 -8.48 -13.89
C TYR A 71 5.60 -8.60 -14.33
N GLY A 72 6.56 -8.51 -13.42
CA GLY A 72 8.00 -8.62 -13.70
C GLY A 72 8.64 -7.34 -14.28
N SER A 73 7.94 -6.62 -15.16
CA SER A 73 8.40 -5.33 -15.69
C SER A 73 7.25 -4.47 -16.24
N ALA A 74 7.52 -3.18 -16.43
CA ALA A 74 6.56 -2.27 -17.07
C ALA A 74 6.30 -2.64 -18.53
N GLN A 75 7.32 -3.09 -19.27
CA GLN A 75 7.18 -3.53 -20.66
C GLN A 75 6.29 -4.78 -20.78
N GLN A 76 6.44 -5.72 -19.84
CA GLN A 76 5.59 -6.91 -19.80
C GLN A 76 4.14 -6.54 -19.47
N ALA A 77 3.93 -5.62 -18.51
CA ALA A 77 2.60 -5.10 -18.21
C ALA A 77 1.96 -4.36 -19.41
N GLU A 78 2.75 -3.64 -20.21
CA GLU A 78 2.29 -3.02 -21.47
C GLU A 78 1.87 -4.08 -22.50
N GLN A 79 2.70 -5.10 -22.74
CA GLN A 79 2.40 -6.20 -23.67
C GLN A 79 1.14 -6.98 -23.28
N LEU A 80 0.88 -7.11 -21.97
CA LEU A 80 -0.33 -7.73 -21.44
C LEU A 80 -1.55 -6.82 -21.49
N GLY A 81 -1.39 -5.53 -21.85
CA GLY A 81 -2.48 -4.56 -21.96
C GLY A 81 -3.10 -4.16 -20.61
N VAL A 82 -2.37 -4.34 -19.51
CA VAL A 82 -2.91 -4.13 -18.14
C VAL A 82 -2.63 -2.74 -17.56
N LEU A 83 -1.83 -1.90 -18.24
CA LEU A 83 -1.47 -0.57 -17.73
C LEU A 83 -2.69 0.34 -17.52
N ASN A 84 -3.71 0.23 -18.36
CA ASN A 84 -4.96 1.00 -18.24
C ASN A 84 -5.79 0.62 -17.00
N GLN A 85 -5.44 -0.44 -16.29
CA GLN A 85 -6.08 -0.86 -15.04
C GLN A 85 -5.39 -0.27 -13.80
N ILE A 86 -4.25 0.40 -13.99
CA ILE A 86 -3.49 1.02 -12.91
C ILE A 86 -4.14 2.37 -12.55
N PRO A 87 -4.61 2.58 -11.31
CA PRO A 87 -5.14 3.87 -10.89
C PRO A 87 -4.09 4.97 -11.03
N GLY A 88 -4.45 6.09 -11.66
CA GLY A 88 -3.55 7.23 -11.89
C GLY A 88 -2.58 7.08 -13.07
N TYR A 89 -2.61 5.97 -13.81
CA TYR A 89 -1.84 5.87 -15.05
C TYR A 89 -2.48 6.68 -16.19
N THR A 90 -1.70 7.59 -16.76
CA THR A 90 -2.05 8.36 -17.96
C THR A 90 -1.00 8.08 -19.04
N GLN A 91 -1.45 7.76 -20.26
CA GLN A 91 -0.57 7.52 -21.41
C GLN A 91 0.13 8.79 -21.90
#